data_AF-A0A2D4LU59-F1
#
_entry.id   AF-A0A2D4LU59-F1
#
_cell.length_a   1.000
_cell.length_b   1.000
_cell.length_c   1.000
_cell.angle_alpha   90.00
_cell.angle_beta   90.00
_cell.angle_gamma   90.00
#
_symmetry.space_group_name_H-M   'P 1'
#
loop_
_entity.id
_entity.type
_entity.pdbx_description
1 polymer ?
#
loop_
_entity_poly.entity_id
_entity_poly.type
_entity_poly.pdbx_seq_one_letter_code
_entity_poly.pdbx_strand_id
1 'polypeptide(L)'
;SALILNTCTPQGCVLSPLLYTLYVHDCIPAHTSNTITKFADDTTVVGLISGEDESAYRDEVDQWLLSWCGDNNLVLNTNKTKELIVDYRRNRLDIQPLLINGD
;
A
#
# COMPACT_ATOMS: atom_id res chain seq x y z
N SER A 1 -7.97 -31.05 -10.14
CA SER A 1 -6.84 -30.86 -11.08
C SER A 1 -6.07 -29.63 -10.66
N ALA A 2 -4.75 -29.75 -10.44
CA ALA A 2 -3.91 -28.59 -10.09
C ALA A 2 -3.64 -27.76 -11.35
N LEU A 3 -4.05 -26.49 -11.35
CA LEU A 3 -3.61 -25.52 -12.35
C LEU A 3 -2.15 -25.17 -12.04
N ILE A 4 -1.23 -25.53 -12.93
CA ILE A 4 0.15 -25.04 -12.89
C ILE A 4 0.10 -23.60 -13.40
N LEU A 5 0.14 -22.64 -12.47
CA LEU A 5 0.24 -21.22 -12.80
C LEU A 5 1.73 -20.87 -12.93
N ASN A 6 2.18 -20.56 -14.15
CA ASN A 6 3.52 -19.99 -14.42
C ASN A 6 3.55 -18.47 -14.11
N THR A 7 2.87 -18.03 -13.05
CA THR A 7 2.62 -16.60 -12.77
C THR A 7 3.78 -15.88 -12.09
N CYS A 8 4.93 -16.53 -11.96
CA CYS A 8 6.10 -15.94 -11.31
C CYS A 8 7.33 -16.07 -12.20
N THR A 9 8.19 -15.06 -12.17
CA THR A 9 9.51 -15.14 -12.75
C THR A 9 10.42 -16.03 -11.88
N PRO A 10 11.33 -16.83 -12.46
CA PRO A 10 12.27 -17.64 -11.69
C PRO A 10 13.08 -16.79 -10.71
N GLN A 11 13.27 -17.29 -9.49
CA GLN A 11 14.15 -16.65 -8.52
C GLN A 11 15.58 -16.58 -9.10
N GLY A 12 16.19 -15.39 -9.04
CA GLY A 12 17.52 -15.15 -9.62
C GLY A 12 17.52 -14.80 -11.11
N CYS A 13 16.35 -14.66 -11.75
CA CYS A 13 16.28 -14.09 -13.10
C CYS A 13 16.55 -12.56 -13.05
N VAL A 14 17.48 -12.10 -13.90
CA VAL A 14 17.91 -10.70 -13.98
C VAL A 14 16.75 -9.76 -14.35
N LEU A 15 15.76 -10.26 -15.08
CA LEU A 15 14.61 -9.48 -15.54
C LEU A 15 13.47 -9.38 -14.52
N SER A 16 13.45 -10.24 -13.49
CA SER A 16 12.36 -10.26 -12.51
C SER A 16 12.09 -8.91 -11.85
N PRO A 17 13.11 -8.15 -11.38
CA PRO A 17 12.86 -6.86 -10.74
C PRO A 17 12.27 -5.82 -11.70
N LEU A 18 12.71 -5.81 -12.97
CA LEU A 18 12.19 -4.90 -13.98
C LEU A 18 10.74 -5.22 -14.32
N LEU A 19 10.43 -6.50 -14.53
CA LEU A 19 9.07 -6.94 -14.82
C LEU A 19 8.12 -6.64 -13.66
N TYR A 20 8.57 -6.85 -12.42
CA TYR A 20 7.79 -6.49 -11.24
C TYR A 20 7.57 -4.98 -11.13
N THR A 21 8.60 -4.17 -11.42
CA THR A 21 8.46 -2.70 -11.43
C THR A 21 7.42 -2.23 -12.44
N LEU A 22 7.41 -2.82 -13.65
CA LEU A 22 6.39 -2.53 -14.67
C LEU A 22 5.00 -3.01 -14.23
N TYR A 23 4.92 -4.17 -13.57
CA TYR A 23 3.69 -4.74 -13.09
C TYR A 23 2.97 -3.85 -12.06
N VAL A 24 3.71 -3.27 -11.12
CA VAL A 24 3.13 -2.41 -10.08
C VAL A 24 3.12 -0.93 -10.47
N HIS A 25 3.50 -0.58 -11.70
CA HIS A 25 3.75 0.82 -12.08
C HIS A 25 2.50 1.70 -11.95
N ASP A 26 1.34 1.17 -12.32
CA ASP A 26 0.03 1.83 -12.30
C ASP A 26 -0.65 1.86 -10.91
N CYS A 27 -0.04 1.26 -9.88
CA CYS A 27 -0.40 1.51 -8.49
C CYS A 27 0.00 2.94 -8.10
N ILE A 28 -0.90 3.90 -8.39
CA ILE A 28 -0.74 5.33 -8.16
C ILE A 28 -1.78 5.79 -7.13
N PRO A 29 -1.54 6.89 -6.39
CA PRO A 29 -2.48 7.37 -5.39
C PRO A 29 -3.80 7.82 -6.02
N ALA A 30 -4.91 7.52 -5.35
CA ALA A 30 -6.23 8.05 -5.66
C ALA A 30 -6.37 9.53 -5.30
N HIS A 31 -5.69 9.96 -4.22
CA HIS A 31 -5.74 11.34 -3.73
C HIS A 31 -4.43 12.08 -3.98
N THR A 32 -4.50 13.31 -4.49
CA THR A 32 -3.31 14.14 -4.75
C THR A 32 -2.55 14.56 -3.49
N SER A 33 -3.18 14.46 -2.30
CA SER A 33 -2.57 14.69 -1.00
C SER A 33 -1.71 13.51 -0.51
N ASN A 34 -1.80 12.38 -1.21
CA ASN A 34 -1.11 11.15 -0.87
C ASN A 34 -0.01 10.85 -1.88
N THR A 35 0.96 10.06 -1.45
CA THR A 35 2.07 9.58 -2.28
C THR A 35 2.27 8.11 -2.02
N ILE A 36 2.34 7.32 -3.10
CA ILE A 36 2.68 5.89 -3.05
C ILE A 36 4.11 5.72 -3.54
N THR A 37 4.99 5.21 -2.68
CA THR A 37 6.38 4.85 -3.00
C THR A 37 6.53 3.34 -2.99
N LYS A 38 7.14 2.79 -4.04
CA LYS A 38 7.25 1.34 -4.27
C LYS A 38 8.70 0.95 -4.45
N PHE A 39 9.14 -0.13 -3.79
CA PHE A 39 10.46 -0.70 -3.99
C PHE A 39 10.42 -2.22 -3.78
N ALA A 40 10.68 -2.98 -4.85
CA ALA A 40 10.45 -4.43 -4.83
C ALA A 40 9.04 -4.72 -4.26
N ASP A 41 8.90 -5.70 -3.37
CA ASP A 41 7.64 -6.06 -2.72
C ASP A 41 7.16 -5.07 -1.64
N ASP A 42 7.97 -4.09 -1.26
CA ASP A 42 7.60 -3.08 -0.26
C ASP A 42 6.88 -1.89 -0.91
N THR A 43 5.74 -1.50 -0.32
CA THR A 43 4.98 -0.31 -0.70
C THR A 43 4.75 0.57 0.53
N THR A 44 4.98 1.87 0.39
CA THR A 44 4.72 2.88 1.44
C THR A 44 3.72 3.90 0.94
N VAL A 45 2.65 4.10 1.70
CA VAL A 45 1.67 5.17 1.49
C VAL A 45 1.96 6.30 2.48
N VAL A 46 2.10 7.52 1.96
CA VAL A 46 2.31 8.72 2.78
C VAL A 46 1.19 9.70 2.47
N GLY A 47 0.40 10.07 3.48
CA GLY A 47 -0.64 11.08 3.37
C GLY A 47 -0.37 12.27 4.28
N LEU A 48 -0.65 13.48 3.80
CA LEU A 48 -0.62 14.68 4.63
C LEU A 48 -1.93 14.82 5.39
N ILE A 49 -1.88 14.71 6.72
CA ILE A 49 -3.00 15.01 7.61
C ILE A 49 -3.04 16.52 7.85
N SER A 50 -4.15 17.17 7.50
CA SER A 50 -4.32 18.62 7.62
C SER A 50 -5.69 18.93 8.22
N GLY A 51 -5.75 19.88 9.16
CA GLY A 51 -7.02 20.24 9.79
C GLY A 51 -7.70 19.08 10.53
N GLU A 52 -6.91 18.11 11.01
CA GLU A 52 -7.40 16.88 11.67
C GLU A 52 -8.17 15.94 10.73
N ASP A 53 -8.09 16.19 9.42
CA ASP A 53 -8.66 15.34 8.39
C ASP A 53 -7.59 14.40 7.82
N GLU A 54 -7.78 13.11 8.08
CA GLU A 54 -6.98 12.00 7.55
C GLU A 54 -7.78 11.13 6.57
N SER A 55 -8.99 11.55 6.19
CA SER A 55 -9.91 10.76 5.36
C SER A 55 -9.30 10.30 4.05
N ALA A 56 -8.57 11.19 3.35
CA ALA A 56 -7.89 10.86 2.11
C ALA A 56 -6.85 9.74 2.30
N TYR A 57 -6.09 9.75 3.41
CA TYR A 57 -5.11 8.70 3.70
C TYR A 57 -5.82 7.37 4.07
N ARG A 58 -6.88 7.42 4.88
CA ARG A 58 -7.63 6.22 5.27
C ARG A 58 -8.31 5.56 4.08
N ASP A 59 -8.92 6.36 3.20
CA ASP A 59 -9.55 5.88 1.96
C ASP A 59 -8.54 5.24 1.00
N GLU A 60 -7.35 5.84 0.90
CA GLU A 60 -6.24 5.31 0.09
C GLU A 60 -5.82 3.91 0.55
N VAL A 61 -5.69 3.68 1.86
CA VAL A 61 -5.21 2.40 2.39
C VAL A 61 -6.34 1.36 2.46
N ASP A 62 -7.50 1.72 3.00
CA ASP A 62 -8.58 0.77 3.34
C ASP A 62 -9.58 0.55 2.19
N GLN A 63 -9.53 1.34 1.11
CA GLN A 63 -10.39 1.11 -0.06
C GLN A 63 -9.57 0.96 -1.34
N TRP A 64 -8.82 1.99 -1.70
CA TRP A 64 -8.15 2.03 -2.99
C TRP A 64 -7.07 0.95 -3.13
N LEU A 65 -6.11 0.91 -2.20
CA LEU A 65 -4.99 -0.04 -2.25
C LEU A 65 -5.47 -1.49 -2.11
N LEU A 66 -6.45 -1.74 -1.24
CA LEU A 66 -7.06 -3.07 -1.08
C LEU A 66 -7.75 -3.54 -2.37
N SER A 67 -8.53 -2.68 -3.02
CA SER A 67 -9.17 -3.00 -4.30
C SER A 67 -8.13 -3.25 -5.38
N TRP A 68 -7.15 -2.36 -5.52
CA TRP A 68 -6.11 -2.48 -6.54
C TRP A 68 -5.30 -3.77 -6.37
N CYS A 69 -4.93 -4.13 -5.13
CA CYS A 69 -4.28 -5.41 -4.86
C CYS A 69 -5.16 -6.61 -5.25
N GLY A 70 -6.46 -6.56 -4.95
CA GLY A 70 -7.42 -7.61 -5.35
C GLY A 70 -7.51 -7.78 -6.86
N ASP A 71 -7.61 -6.67 -7.59
CA ASP A 71 -7.69 -6.65 -9.06
C ASP A 71 -6.38 -7.12 -9.72
N ASN A 72 -5.24 -6.88 -9.06
CA ASN A 72 -3.91 -7.26 -9.52
C ASN A 72 -3.39 -8.54 -8.85
N ASN A 73 -4.25 -9.41 -8.31
CA ASN A 73 -3.84 -10.70 -7.73
C ASN A 73 -2.69 -10.61 -6.70
N LEU A 74 -2.60 -9.50 -5.98
CA LEU A 74 -1.65 -9.27 -4.90
C LEU A 74 -2.34 -9.40 -3.55
N VAL A 75 -1.59 -9.83 -2.55
CA VAL A 75 -2.10 -9.98 -1.17
C VAL A 75 -1.31 -9.06 -0.27
N LEU A 76 -2.00 -8.12 0.37
CA LEU A 76 -1.42 -7.26 1.39
C LEU A 76 -1.13 -8.06 2.66
N ASN A 77 0.07 -7.88 3.20
CA ASN A 77 0.45 -8.51 4.46
C ASN A 77 0.19 -7.54 5.62
N THR A 78 -1.05 -7.51 6.11
CA THR A 78 -1.48 -6.62 7.21
C THR A 78 -0.65 -6.84 8.47
N ASN A 79 -0.28 -8.09 8.79
CA ASN A 79 0.56 -8.42 9.95
C ASN A 79 1.94 -7.74 9.92
N LYS A 80 2.53 -7.61 8.73
CA LYS A 80 3.83 -6.93 8.52
C LYS A 80 3.69 -5.44 8.24
N THR A 81 2.49 -4.96 7.93
CA THR A 81 2.23 -3.54 7.69
C THR A 81 2.28 -2.78 9.02
N LYS A 82 2.87 -1.59 8.99
CA LYS A 82 3.00 -0.72 10.16
C LYS A 82 2.60 0.69 9.78
N GLU A 83 1.82 1.32 10.64
CA GLU A 83 1.48 2.73 10.55
C GLU A 83 2.46 3.55 11.41
N LEU A 84 2.91 4.67 10.85
CA LEU A 84 3.74 5.64 11.55
C LEU A 84 3.13 7.03 11.38
N ILE A 85 2.70 7.63 12.49
CA ILE A 85 2.21 9.01 12.48
C ILE A 85 3.26 9.94 13.09
N VAL A 86 3.60 10.99 12.35
CA VAL A 86 4.55 12.02 12.77
C VAL A 86 3.79 13.31 13.05
N ASP A 87 3.59 13.61 14.33
CA ASP A 87 2.92 14.82 14.82
C ASP A 87 3.87 15.66 15.68
N TYR A 88 4.04 16.94 15.30
CA TYR A 88 4.90 17.91 15.98
C TYR A 88 4.16 18.77 17.01
N ARG A 89 2.83 18.64 17.14
CA ARG A 89 2.04 19.40 18.12
C ARG A 89 2.42 18.99 19.55
N ARG A 90 2.41 19.96 20.48
CA ARG A 90 2.68 19.72 21.91
C ARG A 90 1.60 18.86 22.56
N ASN A 91 0.34 19.07 22.16
CA ASN A 91 -0.78 18.24 22.56
C ASN A 91 -1.12 17.33 21.38
N ARG A 92 -0.86 16.03 21.53
CA ARG A 92 -1.23 15.04 20.53
C ARG A 92 -2.73 14.81 20.56
N LEU A 93 -3.32 14.61 19.39
CA LEU A 93 -4.67 14.09 19.31
C LEU A 93 -4.66 12.58 19.59
N ASP A 94 -5.77 12.06 20.10
CA ASP A 94 -6.04 10.63 20.04
C ASP A 94 -6.32 10.26 18.58
N ILE A 95 -5.42 9.48 18.00
CA ILE A 95 -5.53 9.03 16.62
C ILE A 95 -6.20 7.67 16.63
N GLN A 96 -7.24 7.53 15.81
CA GLN A 96 -7.95 6.27 15.70
C GLN A 96 -7.06 5.26 14.96
N PRO A 97 -6.92 4.03 15.48
CA PRO A 97 -6.12 3.02 14.82
C PRO A 97 -6.60 2.81 13.38
N LEU A 98 -5.67 2.70 12.44
CA LEU A 98 -5.96 2.26 11.09
C LEU A 98 -6.31 0.77 11.12
N LEU A 99 -7.49 0.45 10.63
CA LEU A 99 -7.92 -0.93 10.38
C LEU A 99 -7.75 -1.19 8.91
N ILE A 100 -7.10 -2.29 8.55
CA ILE A 100 -6.91 -2.68 7.14
C ILE A 100 -7.66 -3.98 6.95
N ASN A 101 -8.70 -3.96 6.11
CA ASN A 101 -9.53 -5.14 5.86
C ASN A 101 -10.28 -5.64 7.13
N GLY A 102 -10.57 -4.72 8.06
CA GLY A 102 -11.28 -5.01 9.31
C GLY A 102 -10.43 -5.56 10.46
N ASP A 103 -9.12 -5.71 10.27
CA ASP A 103 -8.12 -6.11 11.28
C ASP A 103 -7.24 -4.93 11.74
#